data_AF-A0A7Z0NMK3-F1
#
_entry.id   AF-A0A7Z0NMK3-F1
#
_cell.length_a   1.000
_cell.length_b   1.000
_cell.length_c   1.000
_cell.angle_alpha   90.00
_cell.angle_beta   90.00
_cell.angle_gamma   90.00
#
_symmetry.space_group_name_H-M   'P 1'
#
loop_
_entity.id
_entity.type
_entity.pdbx_description
1 polymer ?
#
loop_
_entity_poly.entity_id
_entity_poly.type
_entity_poly.pdbx_seq_one_letter_code
_entity_poly.pdbx_strand_id
1 'polypeptide(L)'
;MSTQRYLVLHDYGMGGLWWWIRARSVREVQEAFAEVEVVDDPAAVARAEGWDLDEVDIGAATLPAGLDELRAMRDKQRALPGFGALADKQVLFLRQLWDDDEPATYLMEVGPDGRRVRQVEVAEDGTGIKTDAEDWPLNPPLVDLFDPQLPNQEIDRDEFERAWAAARWEDSR
;
A
#
# COMPACT_ATOMS: atom_id res chain seq x y z
N MET A 1 20.32 15.59 12.61
CA MET A 1 19.25 14.72 13.16
C MET A 1 19.85 13.35 13.41
N SER A 2 19.59 12.74 14.57
CA SER A 2 20.00 11.35 14.84
C SER A 2 19.16 10.40 13.99
N THR A 3 19.75 9.31 13.52
CA THR A 3 18.98 8.19 12.97
C THR A 3 18.38 7.35 14.11
N GLN A 4 17.29 6.66 13.80
CA GLN A 4 16.56 5.70 14.63
C GLN A 4 16.33 4.42 13.82
N ARG A 5 16.09 3.32 14.51
CA ARG A 5 15.82 2.01 13.88
C ARG A 5 14.31 1.84 13.68
N TYR A 6 13.91 1.47 12.47
CA TYR A 6 12.54 1.20 12.09
C TYR A 6 12.40 -0.25 11.64
N LEU A 7 11.36 -0.94 12.07
CA LEU A 7 10.98 -2.23 11.53
C LEU A 7 10.24 -2.00 10.21
N VAL A 8 10.73 -2.56 9.13
CA VAL A 8 10.21 -2.34 7.79
C VAL A 8 9.75 -3.66 7.20
N LEU A 9 8.56 -3.64 6.63
CA LEU A 9 7.90 -4.78 6.02
C LEU A 9 7.53 -4.46 4.58
N HIS A 10 7.85 -5.35 3.65
CA HIS A 10 7.17 -5.45 2.37
C HIS A 10 6.18 -6.61 2.44
N ASP A 11 4.90 -6.30 2.62
CA ASP A 11 3.80 -7.27 2.71
C ASP A 11 3.17 -7.47 1.33
N TYR A 12 3.33 -8.67 0.77
CA TYR A 12 2.74 -9.06 -0.51
C TYR A 12 1.54 -10.01 -0.32
N GLY A 13 0.91 -9.97 0.85
CA GLY A 13 -0.32 -10.70 1.21
C GLY A 13 -0.06 -12.10 1.71
N MET A 14 0.41 -13.01 0.85
CA MET A 14 0.68 -14.41 1.24
C MET A 14 2.01 -14.60 2.00
N GLY A 15 2.74 -13.52 2.22
CA GLY A 15 4.02 -13.48 2.92
C GLY A 15 4.56 -12.06 3.01
N GLY A 16 5.75 -11.91 3.59
CA GLY A 16 6.40 -10.61 3.66
C GLY A 16 7.91 -10.72 3.87
N LEU A 17 8.62 -9.68 3.48
CA LEU A 17 10.06 -9.51 3.72
C LEU A 17 10.27 -8.44 4.79
N TRP A 18 11.19 -8.69 5.72
CA TRP A 18 11.40 -7.87 6.91
C TRP A 18 12.84 -7.42 7.03
N TRP A 19 13.02 -6.16 7.42
CA TRP A 19 14.34 -5.57 7.66
C TRP A 19 14.29 -4.57 8.82
N TRP A 20 15.44 -4.34 9.43
CA TRP A 20 15.65 -3.17 10.26
C TRP A 20 16.34 -2.07 9.45
N ILE A 21 15.74 -0.87 9.42
CA ILE A 21 16.29 0.25 8.68
C ILE A 21 16.64 1.40 9.63
N ARG A 22 17.88 1.87 9.59
CA ARG A 22 18.28 3.10 10.27
C ARG A 22 17.99 4.31 9.39
N ALA A 23 17.08 5.17 9.83
CA ALA A 23 16.66 6.37 9.12
C ALA A 23 16.35 7.52 10.11
N ARG A 24 16.12 8.73 9.61
CA ARG A 24 15.76 9.92 10.39
C ARG A 24 14.26 9.99 10.69
N SER A 25 13.42 9.35 9.88
CA SER A 25 11.96 9.35 10.03
C SER A 25 11.31 8.21 9.24
N VAL A 26 10.07 7.87 9.60
CA VAL A 26 9.18 6.99 8.80
C VAL A 26 9.07 7.50 7.36
N ARG A 27 8.86 8.82 7.20
CA ARG A 27 8.75 9.46 5.89
C ARG A 27 9.97 9.21 5.01
N GLU A 28 11.17 9.26 5.59
CA GLU A 28 12.39 8.98 4.85
C GLU A 28 12.43 7.53 4.35
N VAL A 29 11.96 6.56 5.14
CA VAL A 29 11.87 5.16 4.72
C VAL A 29 10.92 5.03 3.52
N GLN A 30 9.70 5.57 3.62
CA GLN A 30 8.68 5.49 2.57
C GLN A 30 9.09 6.21 1.29
N GLU A 31 9.78 7.35 1.41
CA GLU A 31 10.33 8.07 0.26
C GLU A 31 11.50 7.34 -0.39
N ALA A 32 12.16 6.45 0.33
CA ALA A 32 13.33 5.76 -0.16
C ALA A 32 12.99 4.39 -0.77
N PHE A 33 12.06 3.63 -0.19
CA PHE A 33 11.68 2.30 -0.67
C PHE A 33 10.21 2.26 -1.12
N ALA A 34 9.94 1.61 -2.25
CA ALA A 34 8.58 1.40 -2.75
C ALA A 34 7.91 0.26 -1.98
N GLU A 35 6.58 0.28 -1.90
CA GLU A 35 5.78 -0.85 -1.40
C GLU A 35 6.18 -1.39 -0.02
N VAL A 36 6.77 -0.54 0.83
CA VAL A 36 7.09 -0.88 2.22
C VAL A 36 6.17 -0.14 3.19
N GLU A 37 5.89 -0.78 4.31
CA GLU A 37 5.34 -0.14 5.50
C GLU A 37 6.35 -0.16 6.65
N VAL A 38 6.23 0.84 7.52
CA VAL A 38 6.95 0.86 8.79
C VAL A 38 6.01 0.30 9.85
N VAL A 39 6.41 -0.82 10.47
CA VAL A 39 5.64 -1.47 11.51
C VAL A 39 5.97 -0.84 12.86
N ASP A 40 4.99 -0.22 13.49
CA ASP A 40 5.14 0.49 14.77
C ASP A 40 4.38 -0.16 15.94
N ASP A 41 3.61 -1.22 15.70
CA ASP A 41 2.96 -2.01 16.75
C ASP A 41 4.02 -2.52 17.75
N PRO A 42 3.97 -2.10 19.04
CA PRO A 42 4.99 -2.47 20.01
C PRO A 42 5.15 -3.98 20.20
N ALA A 43 4.06 -4.75 20.03
CA ALA A 43 4.11 -6.20 20.14
C ALA A 43 4.79 -6.86 18.92
N ALA A 44 4.55 -6.36 17.70
CA ALA A 44 5.26 -6.78 16.51
C ALA A 44 6.75 -6.42 16.59
N VAL A 45 7.08 -5.18 16.97
CA VAL A 45 8.46 -4.70 17.14
C VAL A 45 9.20 -5.56 18.17
N ALA A 46 8.61 -5.79 19.35
CA ALA A 46 9.22 -6.61 20.39
C ALA A 46 9.47 -8.07 19.96
N ARG A 47 8.58 -8.64 19.13
CA ARG A 47 8.79 -9.98 18.56
C ARG A 47 9.94 -9.98 17.56
N ALA A 48 10.01 -8.97 16.70
CA ALA A 48 11.04 -8.85 15.67
C ALA A 48 12.46 -8.68 16.23
N GLU A 49 12.62 -8.17 17.46
CA GLU A 49 13.93 -8.09 18.13
C GLU A 49 14.58 -9.46 18.35
N GLY A 50 13.78 -10.54 18.38
CA GLY A 50 14.29 -11.92 18.47
C GLY A 50 14.55 -12.57 17.10
N TRP A 51 14.25 -11.89 16.00
CA TRP A 51 14.46 -12.40 14.64
C TRP A 51 15.86 -12.03 14.13
N ASP A 52 16.48 -12.91 13.36
CA ASP A 52 17.78 -12.67 12.71
C ASP A 52 17.59 -11.88 11.41
N LEU A 53 17.08 -10.65 11.53
CA LEU A 53 16.83 -9.75 10.41
C LEU A 53 18.06 -8.91 10.08
N ASP A 54 18.30 -8.68 8.80
CA ASP A 54 19.30 -7.72 8.35
C ASP A 54 18.98 -6.31 8.87
N GLU A 55 20.00 -5.62 9.39
CA GLU A 55 19.93 -4.21 9.76
C GLU A 55 20.81 -3.37 8.85
N VAL A 56 20.21 -2.39 8.17
CA VAL A 56 20.90 -1.54 7.21
C VAL A 56 20.67 -0.06 7.45
N ASP A 57 21.69 0.74 7.16
CA ASP A 57 21.53 2.19 7.05
C ASP A 57 20.79 2.53 5.75
N ILE A 58 19.88 3.51 5.81
CA ILE A 58 19.10 3.92 4.65
C ILE A 58 19.96 4.40 3.47
N GLY A 59 21.16 4.93 3.73
CA GLY A 59 22.13 5.36 2.72
C GLY A 59 23.16 4.30 2.33
N ALA A 60 23.00 3.05 2.77
CA ALA A 60 23.95 1.98 2.47
C ALA A 60 24.09 1.77 0.95
N ALA A 61 25.32 1.57 0.49
CA ALA A 61 25.63 1.36 -0.92
C ALA A 61 25.18 -0.02 -1.44
N THR A 62 25.05 -1.00 -0.53
CA THR A 62 24.57 -2.35 -0.83
C THR A 62 23.43 -2.66 0.12
N LEU A 63 22.32 -3.16 -0.45
CA LEU A 63 21.12 -3.54 0.28
C LEU A 63 20.91 -5.06 0.16
N PRO A 64 20.20 -5.70 1.12
CA PRO A 64 19.78 -7.09 1.01
C PRO A 64 18.85 -7.29 -0.19
N ALA A 65 18.76 -8.54 -0.65
CA ALA A 65 17.90 -8.90 -1.77
C ALA A 65 16.43 -8.55 -1.50
N GLY A 66 15.75 -8.05 -2.53
CA GLY A 66 14.37 -7.55 -2.46
C GLY A 66 14.31 -6.08 -2.06
N LEU A 67 15.05 -5.67 -1.02
CA LEU A 67 15.08 -4.27 -0.60
C LEU A 67 15.78 -3.36 -1.62
N ASP A 68 16.76 -3.90 -2.35
CA ASP A 68 17.43 -3.24 -3.47
C ASP A 68 16.49 -2.97 -4.65
N GLU A 69 15.63 -3.93 -4.99
CA GLU A 69 14.61 -3.78 -6.03
C GLU A 69 13.58 -2.70 -5.65
N LEU A 70 13.12 -2.70 -4.40
CA LEU A 70 12.18 -1.67 -3.88
C LEU A 70 12.82 -0.27 -3.85
N ARG A 71 14.12 -0.15 -3.55
CA ARG A 71 14.87 1.11 -3.69
C ARG A 71 14.93 1.55 -5.15
N ALA A 72 15.29 0.65 -6.07
CA ALA A 72 15.41 0.96 -7.48
C ALA A 72 14.06 1.36 -8.11
N MET A 73 12.96 0.73 -7.69
CA MET A 73 11.59 1.10 -8.06
C MET A 73 11.30 2.54 -7.61
N ARG A 74 11.52 2.84 -6.33
CA ARG A 74 11.24 4.14 -5.76
C ARG A 74 12.08 5.25 -6.38
N ASP A 75 13.36 5.00 -6.69
CA ASP A 75 14.21 5.98 -7.35
C ASP A 75 13.68 6.38 -8.73
N LYS A 76 13.09 5.43 -9.48
CA LYS A 76 12.41 5.74 -10.75
C LYS A 76 11.15 6.58 -10.51
N GLN A 77 10.33 6.22 -9.53
CA GLN A 77 9.09 6.93 -9.21
C GLN A 77 9.36 8.37 -8.75
N ARG A 78 10.39 8.60 -7.92
CA ARG A 78 10.79 9.93 -7.43
C ARG A 78 11.15 10.92 -8.53
N ALA A 79 11.56 10.43 -9.70
CA ALA A 79 11.89 11.25 -10.85
C ALA A 79 10.65 11.66 -11.66
N LEU A 80 9.49 11.04 -11.40
CA LEU A 80 8.26 11.30 -12.14
C LEU A 80 7.41 12.40 -11.50
N PRO A 81 6.71 13.22 -12.31
CA PRO A 81 5.68 14.11 -11.80
C PRO A 81 4.61 13.33 -11.05
N GLY A 82 4.11 13.89 -9.95
CA GLY A 82 3.06 13.25 -9.14
C GLY A 82 3.59 12.34 -8.03
N PHE A 83 4.90 12.10 -7.94
CA PHE A 83 5.50 11.35 -6.83
C PHE A 83 5.06 11.92 -5.48
N GLY A 84 4.51 11.07 -4.61
CA GLY A 84 4.08 11.49 -3.28
C GLY A 84 2.90 12.47 -3.24
N ALA A 85 2.22 12.73 -4.37
CA ALA A 85 1.11 13.70 -4.41
C ALA A 85 -0.06 13.31 -3.51
N LEU A 86 -0.20 12.02 -3.20
CA LEU A 86 -1.28 11.47 -2.37
C LEU A 86 -0.77 11.02 -0.99
N ALA A 87 0.54 11.12 -0.70
CA ALA A 87 1.18 10.52 0.47
C ALA A 87 0.67 11.02 1.83
N ASP A 88 0.05 12.20 1.88
CA ASP A 88 -0.50 12.78 3.11
C ASP A 88 -2.03 12.65 3.22
N LYS A 89 -2.68 11.98 2.26
CA LYS A 89 -4.14 11.80 2.27
C LYS A 89 -4.55 10.82 3.36
N GLN A 90 -5.63 11.17 4.05
CA GLN A 90 -6.23 10.33 5.09
C GLN A 90 -7.21 9.29 4.52
N VAL A 91 -7.85 9.64 3.41
CA VAL A 91 -8.73 8.75 2.65
C VAL A 91 -8.52 9.09 1.18
N LEU A 92 -8.43 8.06 0.36
CA LEU A 92 -8.31 8.14 -1.09
C LEU A 92 -9.39 7.27 -1.73
N PHE A 93 -10.01 7.78 -2.78
CA PHE A 93 -10.94 7.00 -3.61
C PHE A 93 -10.28 6.76 -4.96
N LEU A 94 -10.14 5.49 -5.35
CA LEU A 94 -9.47 5.09 -6.58
C LEU A 94 -10.42 4.32 -7.49
N ARG A 95 -10.18 4.46 -8.80
CA ARG A 95 -10.69 3.58 -9.84
C ARG A 95 -9.52 2.91 -10.54
N GLN A 96 -9.47 1.59 -10.47
CA GLN A 96 -8.49 0.77 -11.18
C GLN A 96 -9.19 -0.23 -12.08
N LEU A 97 -8.63 -0.42 -13.27
CA LEU A 97 -9.03 -1.50 -14.17
C LEU A 97 -8.11 -2.67 -13.92
N TRP A 98 -8.68 -3.83 -13.59
CA TRP A 98 -7.94 -5.08 -13.60
C TRP A 98 -8.28 -5.80 -14.90
N ASP A 99 -7.33 -5.84 -15.82
CA ASP A 99 -7.46 -6.41 -17.16
C ASP A 99 -6.80 -7.79 -17.19
N ASP A 100 -7.38 -8.74 -16.45
CA ASP A 100 -7.02 -10.16 -16.47
C ASP A 100 -8.13 -10.95 -17.20
N ASP A 101 -8.18 -12.28 -17.08
CA ASP A 101 -9.16 -13.14 -17.79
C ASP A 101 -10.63 -12.70 -17.63
N GLU A 102 -10.99 -12.05 -16.52
CA GLU A 102 -12.30 -11.41 -16.29
C GLU A 102 -12.11 -9.91 -15.97
N PRO A 103 -12.17 -9.02 -16.97
CA PRO A 103 -11.95 -7.60 -16.77
C PRO A 103 -13.00 -6.99 -15.83
N ALA A 104 -12.55 -6.33 -14.78
CA ALA A 104 -13.43 -5.64 -13.84
C ALA A 104 -12.87 -4.28 -13.43
N THR A 105 -13.77 -3.34 -13.19
CA THR A 105 -13.43 -2.04 -12.63
C THR A 105 -13.55 -2.09 -11.13
N TYR A 106 -12.45 -1.84 -10.42
CA TYR A 106 -12.40 -1.77 -8.98
C TYR A 106 -12.45 -0.31 -8.53
N LEU A 107 -13.47 0.02 -7.75
CA LEU A 107 -13.56 1.27 -7.01
C LEU A 107 -13.16 0.98 -5.58
N MET A 108 -12.18 1.70 -5.04
CA MET A 108 -11.64 1.45 -3.70
C MET A 108 -11.66 2.72 -2.85
N GLU A 109 -12.10 2.59 -1.61
CA GLU A 109 -11.73 3.51 -0.53
C GLU A 109 -10.49 2.97 0.16
N VAL A 110 -9.45 3.79 0.25
CA VAL A 110 -8.12 3.42 0.73
C VAL A 110 -7.73 4.31 1.90
N GLY A 111 -7.22 3.69 2.97
CA GLY A 111 -6.72 4.36 4.16
C GLY A 111 -5.34 5.02 3.96
N PRO A 112 -4.84 5.74 4.97
CA PRO A 112 -3.55 6.43 4.89
C PRO A 112 -2.35 5.47 4.86
N ASP A 113 -2.57 4.20 5.21
CA ASP A 113 -1.57 3.13 5.21
C ASP A 113 -1.60 2.28 3.93
N GLY A 114 -2.38 2.68 2.91
CA GLY A 114 -2.47 1.97 1.64
C GLY A 114 -3.38 0.74 1.67
N ARG A 115 -4.00 0.44 2.81
CA ARG A 115 -4.96 -0.67 2.93
C ARG A 115 -6.34 -0.28 2.44
N ARG A 116 -7.05 -1.25 1.89
CA ARG A 116 -8.46 -1.06 1.48
C ARG A 116 -9.35 -0.95 2.71
N VAL A 117 -10.31 -0.04 2.67
CA VAL A 117 -11.37 0.11 3.68
C VAL A 117 -12.68 -0.46 3.15
N ARG A 118 -13.02 -0.10 1.90
CA ARG A 118 -14.19 -0.56 1.15
C ARG A 118 -13.82 -0.74 -0.32
N GLN A 119 -14.44 -1.70 -0.99
CA GLN A 119 -14.25 -1.95 -2.41
C GLN A 119 -15.59 -2.22 -3.09
N VAL A 120 -15.72 -1.75 -4.33
CA VAL A 120 -16.76 -2.17 -5.26
C VAL A 120 -16.08 -2.71 -6.51
N GLU A 121 -16.29 -3.98 -6.80
CA GLU A 121 -15.96 -4.57 -8.09
C GLU A 121 -17.16 -4.40 -9.03
N VAL A 122 -16.93 -3.81 -10.19
CA VAL A 122 -17.95 -3.58 -11.22
C VAL A 122 -17.58 -4.40 -12.45
N ALA A 123 -18.37 -5.43 -12.72
CA ALA A 123 -18.27 -6.26 -13.91
C ALA A 123 -18.64 -5.48 -15.19
N GLU A 124 -18.28 -5.99 -16.36
CA GLU A 124 -18.60 -5.35 -17.66
C GLU A 124 -20.11 -5.12 -17.87
N ASP A 125 -20.96 -5.97 -17.31
CA ASP A 125 -22.42 -5.85 -17.40
C ASP A 125 -23.01 -4.78 -16.46
N GLY A 126 -22.16 -4.13 -15.66
CA GLY A 126 -22.53 -3.10 -14.68
C GLY A 126 -22.95 -3.66 -13.32
N THR A 127 -22.91 -4.98 -13.12
CA THR A 127 -23.16 -5.59 -11.82
C THR A 127 -22.05 -5.22 -10.85
N GLY A 128 -22.43 -4.64 -9.71
CA GLY A 128 -21.50 -4.25 -8.65
C GLY A 128 -21.55 -5.21 -7.45
N ILE A 129 -20.41 -5.76 -7.06
CA ILE A 129 -20.21 -6.50 -5.81
C ILE A 129 -19.41 -5.63 -4.86
N LYS A 130 -19.86 -5.49 -3.60
CA LYS A 130 -19.14 -4.75 -2.58
C LYS A 130 -18.62 -5.65 -1.46
N THR A 131 -17.42 -5.30 -1.00
CA THR A 131 -16.71 -5.91 0.12
C THR A 131 -16.08 -4.82 0.99
N ASP A 132 -15.86 -5.13 2.26
CA ASP A 132 -15.17 -4.26 3.22
C ASP A 132 -14.04 -4.99 3.95
N ALA A 133 -13.38 -4.30 4.87
CA ALA A 133 -12.26 -4.83 5.63
C ALA A 133 -12.57 -6.13 6.41
N GLU A 134 -13.85 -6.41 6.73
CA GLU A 134 -14.25 -7.66 7.40
C GLU A 134 -14.21 -8.86 6.44
N ASP A 135 -14.34 -8.62 5.14
CA ASP A 135 -14.37 -9.65 4.10
C ASP A 135 -12.95 -10.10 3.68
N TRP A 136 -11.89 -9.44 4.15
CA TRP A 136 -10.50 -9.74 3.79
C TRP A 136 -9.69 -10.27 4.97
N PRO A 137 -9.51 -11.60 5.10
CA PRO A 137 -8.64 -12.19 6.12
C PRO A 137 -7.20 -11.66 6.09
N LEU A 138 -6.74 -11.26 4.91
CA LEU A 138 -5.47 -10.58 4.67
C LEU A 138 -5.76 -9.30 3.90
N ASN A 139 -5.37 -8.16 4.46
CA ASN A 139 -5.51 -6.85 3.83
C ASN A 139 -4.16 -6.12 3.88
N PRO A 140 -3.18 -6.57 3.08
CA PRO A 140 -1.89 -5.88 2.98
C PRO A 140 -2.08 -4.48 2.38
N PRO A 141 -1.09 -3.58 2.51
CA PRO A 141 -1.06 -2.31 1.79
C PRO A 141 -1.06 -2.55 0.27
N LEU A 142 -2.24 -2.51 -0.35
CA LEU A 142 -2.37 -2.75 -1.79
C LEU A 142 -1.96 -1.52 -2.61
N VAL A 143 -2.05 -0.33 -2.00
CA VAL A 143 -1.83 0.96 -2.67
C VAL A 143 -0.65 1.67 -2.04
N ASP A 144 0.41 1.88 -2.83
CA ASP A 144 1.53 2.73 -2.44
C ASP A 144 1.21 4.21 -2.71
N LEU A 145 0.83 4.99 -1.68
CA LEU A 145 0.42 6.39 -1.82
C LEU A 145 1.48 7.32 -2.42
N PHE A 146 2.73 6.86 -2.56
CA PHE A 146 3.79 7.60 -3.24
C PHE A 146 3.87 7.35 -4.74
N ASP A 147 3.14 6.36 -5.26
CA ASP A 147 3.15 6.01 -6.67
C ASP A 147 2.65 7.20 -7.53
N PRO A 148 3.49 7.73 -8.43
CA PRO A 148 3.18 8.88 -9.28
C PRO A 148 2.04 8.62 -10.29
N GLN A 149 1.62 7.37 -10.49
CA GLN A 149 0.53 7.04 -11.40
C GLN A 149 -0.86 7.16 -10.74
N LEU A 150 -0.95 7.04 -9.42
CA LEU A 150 -2.21 7.06 -8.68
C LEU A 150 -3.06 8.33 -8.87
N PRO A 151 -2.51 9.56 -9.00
CA PRO A 151 -3.34 10.74 -9.22
C PRO A 151 -4.25 10.65 -10.46
N ASN A 152 -3.88 9.85 -11.47
CA ASN A 152 -4.72 9.65 -12.66
C ASN A 152 -5.88 8.66 -12.43
N GLN A 153 -5.88 7.96 -11.31
CA GLN A 153 -6.84 6.95 -10.91
C GLN A 153 -7.78 7.47 -9.82
N GLU A 154 -7.52 8.66 -9.26
CA GLU A 154 -8.35 9.26 -8.22
C GLU A 154 -9.75 9.60 -8.76
N ILE A 155 -10.77 9.19 -8.01
CA ILE A 155 -12.17 9.56 -8.23
C ILE A 155 -12.67 10.39 -7.06
N ASP A 156 -13.78 11.10 -7.25
CA ASP A 156 -14.42 11.77 -6.13
C ASP A 156 -15.17 10.78 -5.22
N ARG A 157 -15.36 11.19 -3.97
CA ARG A 157 -16.11 10.41 -2.98
C ARG A 157 -17.53 10.10 -3.45
N ASP A 158 -18.21 11.06 -4.07
CA ASP A 158 -19.61 10.92 -4.43
C ASP A 158 -19.81 9.82 -5.48
N GLU A 159 -18.84 9.64 -6.38
CA GLU A 159 -18.79 8.57 -7.35
C GLU A 159 -18.66 7.21 -6.66
N PHE A 160 -17.72 7.08 -5.72
CA PHE A 160 -17.56 5.86 -4.93
C PHE A 160 -18.84 5.53 -4.16
N GLU A 161 -19.41 6.49 -3.43
CA GLU A 161 -20.59 6.25 -2.58
C GLU A 161 -21.83 5.90 -3.42
N ARG A 162 -21.97 6.44 -4.65
CA ARG A 162 -23.03 6.03 -5.58
C ARG A 162 -22.88 4.56 -5.98
N ALA A 163 -21.68 4.13 -6.34
CA ALA A 163 -21.42 2.74 -6.70
C ALA A 163 -21.62 1.81 -5.49
N TRP A 164 -21.13 2.20 -4.32
CA TRP A 164 -21.31 1.45 -3.07
C TRP A 164 -22.78 1.25 -2.69
N ALA A 165 -23.60 2.28 -2.86
CA ALA A 165 -25.04 2.20 -2.60
C ALA A 165 -25.78 1.31 -3.61
N ALA A 166 -25.33 1.27 -4.87
CA ALA A 166 -25.93 0.45 -5.92
C ALA A 166 -25.48 -1.02 -5.89
N ALA A 167 -24.28 -1.28 -5.36
CA ALA A 167 -23.70 -2.63 -5.29
C ALA A 167 -24.37 -3.51 -4.23
N ARG A 168 -24.43 -4.82 -4.54
CA ARG A 168 -24.88 -5.85 -3.60
C ARG A 168 -23.70 -6.42 -2.83
N TRP A 169 -23.94 -6.91 -1.62
CA TRP A 169 -22.94 -7.66 -0.88
C TRP A 169 -22.55 -8.93 -1.62
N GLU A 170 -21.31 -9.36 -1.44
CA GLU A 170 -20.87 -10.68 -1.84
C GLU A 170 -21.74 -11.76 -1.17
N ASP A 171 -22.10 -12.80 -1.93
CA ASP A 171 -23.12 -13.81 -1.55
C ASP A 171 -22.76 -14.62 -0.27
N SER A 172 -21.55 -14.44 0.25
CA SER A 172 -21.00 -15.02 1.48
C SER A 172 -21.40 -14.28 2.77
N ARG A 173 -22.12 -13.15 2.69
CA ARG A 173 -22.54 -12.32 3.85
C ARG A 173 -23.98 -12.53 4.30
#